data_AF-A0A6V8D2R4-F1
#
_entry.id   AF-A0A6V8D2R4-F1
#
_cell.length_a   1.000
_cell.length_b   1.000
_cell.length_c   1.000
_cell.angle_alpha   90.00
_cell.angle_beta   90.00
_cell.angle_gamma   90.00
#
_symmetry.space_group_name_H-M   'P 1'
#
loop_
_entity.id
_entity.type
_entity.pdbx_description
1 polymer ?
#
loop_
_entity_poly.entity_id
_entity_poly.type
_entity_poly.pdbx_seq_one_letter_code
_entity_poly.pdbx_strand_id
1 'polypeptide(L)' 'FVEDRAYIVTFENMDPLWTIDLSDPTNPTVMGELKIPGVSTYIHPLSNNTLLTIGMGPADLETGEGLDWSNVRLSLFDVS' A
#
# COMPACT_ATOMS: atom_id res chain seq x y z
N PHE A 1 -4.55 -11.29 -1.64
CA PHE A 1 -4.05 -12.51 -0.99
C PHE A 1 -3.03 -13.12 -1.92
N VAL A 2 -1.78 -13.17 -1.49
CA VAL A 2 -0.76 -13.96 -2.16
C VAL A 2 -0.21 -14.89 -1.11
N GLU A 3 -0.51 -16.17 -1.29
CA GLU A 3 -0.19 -17.23 -0.32
C GLU A 3 -0.65 -16.84 1.09
N ASP A 4 0.31 -16.72 2.02
CA ASP A 4 0.11 -16.43 3.43
C ASP A 4 0.20 -14.92 3.75
N ARG A 5 0.03 -14.03 2.76
CA ARG A 5 0.12 -12.57 2.98
C ARG A 5 -1.16 -11.83 2.60
N ALA A 6 -1.61 -10.97 3.51
CA ALA A 6 -2.63 -9.96 3.26
C ALA A 6 -2.01 -8.56 3.19
N TYR A 7 -2.53 -7.76 2.25
CA TYR A 7 -2.19 -6.36 2.08
C TYR A 7 -3.46 -5.56 2.26
N ILE A 8 -3.45 -4.61 3.18
CA ILE A 8 -4.60 -3.77 3.50
C ILE A 8 -4.19 -2.32 3.32
N VAL A 9 -5.07 -1.55 2.69
CA VAL A 9 -5.02 -0.09 2.66
C VAL A 9 -6.32 0.43 3.27
N THR A 10 -6.25 1.56 3.96
CA THR A 10 -7.46 2.34 4.26
C THR A 10 -7.73 3.31 3.13
N PHE A 11 -8.79 4.10 3.24
CA PHE A 11 -9.08 5.18 2.31
C PHE A 11 -8.88 6.51 3.05
N GLU A 12 -7.67 6.73 3.51
CA GLU A 12 -7.26 7.97 4.19
C GLU A 12 -6.38 8.79 3.23
N ASN A 13 -6.32 10.12 3.38
CA ASN A 13 -5.45 10.94 2.50
C ASN A 13 -3.96 10.57 2.60
N MET A 14 -3.60 9.85 3.67
CA MET A 14 -2.30 9.26 3.89
C MET A 14 -2.54 7.78 4.10
N ASP A 15 -2.40 6.97 3.04
CA ASP A 15 -2.62 5.53 3.13
C ASP A 15 -1.51 4.87 3.95
N PRO A 16 -1.84 4.24 5.09
CA PRO A 16 -1.03 3.15 5.60
C PRO A 16 -1.30 1.89 4.76
N LEU A 17 -0.30 1.46 3.99
CA LEU A 17 -0.23 0.12 3.45
C LEU A 17 0.26 -0.81 4.55
N TRP A 18 -0.61 -1.68 5.05
CA TRP A 18 -0.24 -2.73 6.00
C TRP A 18 0.04 -4.03 5.28
N THR A 19 1.12 -4.70 5.69
CA THR A 19 1.40 -6.09 5.33
C THR A 19 1.16 -6.97 6.55
N ILE A 20 0.34 -8.00 6.38
CA ILE A 20 -0.05 -8.93 7.44
C ILE A 20 0.38 -10.33 7.03
N ASP A 21 1.09 -11.02 7.93
CA ASP A 21 1.36 -12.45 7.83
C ASP A 21 0.15 -13.25 8.32
N LEU A 22 -0.30 -14.16 7.47
CA LEU A 22 -1.43 -15.06 7.64
C LEU A 22 -0.98 -16.54 7.66
N SER A 23 0.32 -16.81 7.82
CA SER A 23 0.86 -18.17 7.93
C SER A 23 0.18 -18.99 9.03
N ASP A 24 -0.25 -18.33 10.12
CA ASP A 24 -1.24 -18.82 11.07
C ASP A 24 -2.54 -17.99 10.97
N PRO A 25 -3.59 -18.52 10.30
CA PRO A 25 -4.87 -17.82 10.16
C PRO A 25 -5.57 -17.51 11.49
N THR A 26 -5.21 -18.22 12.57
CA THR A 26 -5.78 -18.00 13.91
C THR A 26 -5.01 -16.96 14.72
N ASN A 27 -3.82 -16.59 14.28
CA ASN A 27 -2.95 -15.60 14.91
C ASN A 27 -2.23 -14.71 13.87
N PRO A 28 -2.99 -13.88 13.11
CA PRO A 28 -2.40 -12.99 12.12
C PRO A 28 -1.49 -11.94 12.77
N THR A 29 -0.33 -11.66 12.16
CA THR A 29 0.62 -10.66 12.68
C THR A 29 0.91 -9.55 11.68
N VAL A 30 0.98 -8.30 12.15
CA VAL A 30 1.34 -7.16 11.31
C VAL A 30 2.86 -7.17 11.11
N MET A 31 3.28 -7.38 9.87
CA MET A 31 4.69 -7.42 9.48
C MET A 31 5.28 -6.01 9.31
N GLY A 32 4.44 -5.06 8.89
CA GLY A 32 4.87 -3.69 8.69
C GLY A 32 3.74 -2.77 8.23
N GLU A 33 4.02 -1.48 8.34
CA GLU A 33 3.17 -0.38 7.88
C GLU A 33 4.03 0.57 7.05
N LEU A 34 3.51 0.95 5.89
CA LEU A 34 4.13 1.96 5.04
C LEU A 34 3.14 3.09 4.80
N LYS A 35 3.43 4.28 5.34
CA LYS A 35 2.61 5.48 5.14
C LYS A 35 3.07 6.23 3.90
N ILE A 36 2.20 6.37 2.92
CA ILE A 36 2.50 7.10 1.68
C ILE A 36 1.44 8.17 1.47
N PRO A 37 1.83 9.42 1.16
CA PRO A 37 0.89 10.45 0.73
C PRO A 37 0.16 10.05 -0.57
N GLY A 38 -1.16 10.22 -0.57
CA GLY A 38 -2.04 9.79 -1.66
C GLY A 38 -2.77 8.48 -1.36
N VAL A 39 -3.48 7.95 -2.35
CA VAL A 39 -4.28 6.72 -2.22
C VAL A 39 -3.87 5.65 -3.24
N SER A 40 -3.79 4.41 -2.80
CA SER A 40 -3.59 3.23 -3.65
C SER A 40 -4.92 2.63 -4.04
N THR A 41 -5.22 2.62 -5.34
CA THR A 41 -6.47 2.06 -5.89
C THR A 41 -6.32 0.59 -6.31
N TYR A 42 -5.09 0.16 -6.61
CA TYR A 42 -4.77 -1.19 -7.03
C TYR A 42 -3.41 -1.62 -6.47
N ILE A 43 -3.33 -2.88 -6.05
CA ILE A 43 -2.13 -3.50 -5.50
C ILE A 43 -1.91 -4.80 -6.23
N HIS A 44 -0.71 -4.97 -6.77
CA HIS A 44 -0.28 -6.16 -7.48
C HIS A 44 1.04 -6.68 -6.92
N PRO A 45 1.05 -7.85 -6.27
CA PRO A 45 2.28 -8.47 -5.84
C PRO A 45 3.06 -9.00 -7.05
N LEU A 46 4.28 -8.48 -7.24
CA LEU A 46 5.18 -8.91 -8.32
C LEU A 46 6.07 -10.09 -7.91
N SER A 47 6.36 -10.17 -6.61
CA SER A 47 7.13 -11.26 -5.99
C SER A 47 6.72 -11.39 -4.52
N ASN A 48 7.31 -12.34 -3.80
CA ASN A 48 7.06 -12.52 -2.37
C ASN A 48 7.38 -11.27 -1.53
N ASN A 49 8.31 -10.43 -2.01
CA ASN A 49 8.80 -9.26 -1.30
C ASN A 49 8.57 -7.95 -2.06
N THR A 50 7.94 -7.97 -3.23
CA THR A 50 7.79 -6.76 -4.04
C THR A 50 6.35 -6.52 -4.42
N LEU A 51 5.86 -5.32 -4.12
CA LEU A 51 4.52 -4.84 -4.48
C LEU A 51 4.60 -3.73 -5.52
N LEU A 52 3.77 -3.81 -6.54
CA LEU A 52 3.42 -2.69 -7.39
C LEU A 52 2.09 -2.12 -6.92
N THR A 53 2.03 -0.81 -6.69
CA THR A 53 0.75 -0.12 -6.47
C THR A 53 0.48 0.88 -7.58
N ILE A 54 -0.80 1.05 -7.89
CA ILE A 54 -1.31 2.05 -8.82
C ILE A 54 -2.34 2.87 -8.08
N GLY A 55 -2.17 4.18 -8.11
CA GLY A 55 -3.01 5.09 -7.35
C GLY A 55 -2.88 6.53 -7.80
N MET A 56 -3.30 7.43 -6.92
CA MET A 56 -3.23 8.87 -7.11
C MET A 56 -2.26 9.45 -6.08
N GLY A 57 -1.38 10.34 -6.55
CA GLY A 57 -0.48 11.08 -5.67
C GLY A 57 -1.18 12.24 -4.97
N PRO A 58 -0.50 12.88 -4.00
CA PRO A 58 -1.03 14.07 -3.37
C PRO A 58 -1.12 15.22 -4.38
N ALA A 59 -2.10 16.11 -4.20
CA ALA A 59 -2.22 17.32 -5.01
C ALA A 59 -1.13 18.35 -4.67
N ASP A 60 -0.71 18.37 -3.41
CA ASP A 60 0.41 19.16 -2.92
C ASP A 60 1.59 18.24 -2.56
N LEU A 61 2.70 18.38 -3.29
CA LEU A 61 3.91 17.58 -3.09
C LEU A 61 4.71 18.00 -1.86
N GLU A 62 4.54 19.23 -1.36
CA GLU A 62 5.25 19.74 -0.19
C GLU A 62 4.58 19.27 1.10
N THR A 63 3.25 19.32 1.16
CA THR A 63 2.46 18.92 2.34
C THR A 63 2.01 17.46 2.30
N GLY A 64 1.92 16.85 1.11
CA GLY A 64 1.39 15.51 0.93
C GLY A 64 -0.14 15.43 1.02
N GLU A 65 -0.84 16.58 0.96
CA GLU A 65 -2.28 16.66 1.12
C GLU A 65 -3.05 16.71 -0.21
N GLY A 66 -4.33 16.36 -0.12
CA GLY A 66 -5.25 16.29 -1.26
C GLY A 66 -4.94 15.12 -2.19
N LEU A 67 -5.76 14.96 -3.24
CA LEU A 67 -5.55 13.96 -4.28
C LEU A 67 -5.56 14.63 -5.64
N ASP A 68 -4.54 14.36 -6.45
CA ASP A 68 -4.53 14.77 -7.84
C ASP A 68 -5.14 13.67 -8.71
N TRP A 69 -6.42 13.84 -9.04
CA TRP A 69 -7.19 12.92 -9.88
C TRP A 69 -6.73 12.91 -11.35
N SER A 70 -5.86 13.86 -11.76
CA SER A 70 -5.32 13.92 -13.12
C SER A 70 -4.01 13.14 -13.29
N ASN A 71 -3.39 12.71 -12.19
CA ASN A 71 -2.11 12.02 -12.22
C ASN A 71 -2.20 10.59 -11.67
N VAL A 72 -1.73 9.63 -12.48
CA VAL A 72 -1.56 8.25 -12.05
C VAL A 72 -0.15 8.07 -11.50
N ARG A 73 -0.06 7.57 -10.28
CA ARG A 73 1.21 7.23 -9.62
C ARG A 73 1.39 5.72 -9.63
N LEU A 74 2.54 5.28 -10.15
CA LEU A 74 3.01 3.90 -10.00
C LEU A 74 4.10 3.90 -8.93
N SER A 75 3.99 2.99 -7.96
CA SER A 75 4.98 2.85 -6.89
C SER A 75 5.38 1.39 -6.73
N LEU A 76 6.67 1.16 -6.50
CA LEU A 76 7.23 -0.16 -6.21
C LEU A 76 7.68 -0.16 -4.74
N PHE A 77 7.24 -1.16 -3.99
CA PHE A 77 7.60 -1.32 -2.58
C PHE A 77 8.29 -2.65 -2.34
N ASP A 78 9.34 -2.60 -1.52
CA ASP A 78 9.97 -3.78 -0.94
C ASP A 78 9.35 -4.03 0.45
N VAL A 79 8.87 -5.25 0.67
CA VAL A 79 8.22 -5.72 1.90
C VAL A 79 8.96 -6.93 2.49
N SER A 80 10.29 -6.99 2.29
CA SER A 80 11.21 -7.91 2.98
C SER A 80 11.29 -7.67 4.47
#